data_AF-A0A433B7Q7-F1
#
_entry.id   AF-A0A433B7Q7-F1
#
_cell.length_a   1.000
_cell.length_b   1.000
_cell.length_c   1.000
_cell.angle_alpha   90.00
_cell.angle_beta   90.00
_cell.angle_gamma   90.00
#
_symmetry.space_group_name_H-M   'P 1'
#
loop_
_entity.id
_entity.type
_entity.pdbx_description
1 polymer ?
#
loop_
_entity_poly.entity_id
_entity_poly.type
_entity_poly.pdbx_seq_one_letter_code
_entity_poly.pdbx_strand_id
1 'polypeptide(L)'
;MGYALRMIALSILCFSGMALAEDAPPAQPDPARVAAARDLLEVTGVTKQMDGMVQAMTRGFAQGANANSSEAGKKLSEQFDQTMKKLLGYQDQMITDFANLYAETFTAEEMKAVADFYRSGPGAKFVSQTPELMKKGAEIGMKYSSKIADEMKAQETPPGQK
;
A
#
# COMPACT_ATOMS: atom_id res chain seq x y z
N MET A 1 -78.73 6.24 -13.89
CA MET A 1 -78.56 5.58 -12.58
C MET A 1 -78.79 4.09 -12.81
N GLY A 2 -77.76 3.25 -13.01
CA GLY A 2 -76.83 2.82 -11.97
C GLY A 2 -77.26 1.42 -11.50
N TYR A 3 -76.98 0.40 -12.31
CA TYR A 3 -77.32 -0.99 -12.03
C TYR A 3 -76.50 -1.55 -10.87
N ALA A 4 -77.22 -2.20 -9.95
CA ALA A 4 -76.69 -3.12 -8.97
C ALA A 4 -75.91 -4.27 -9.63
N LEU A 5 -74.84 -4.76 -8.99
CA LEU A 5 -74.71 -6.19 -8.63
C LEU A 5 -73.42 -6.44 -7.82
N ARG A 6 -73.60 -7.10 -6.67
CA ARG A 6 -72.57 -7.88 -5.98
C ARG A 6 -71.99 -8.93 -6.93
N MET A 7 -70.68 -9.18 -6.89
CA MET A 7 -70.10 -10.53 -6.95
C MET A 7 -68.64 -10.50 -6.48
N ILE A 8 -68.37 -11.34 -5.49
CA ILE A 8 -67.07 -11.72 -4.93
C ILE A 8 -66.37 -12.63 -5.94
N ALA A 9 -65.06 -12.47 -6.15
CA ALA A 9 -64.06 -13.56 -6.22
C ALA A 9 -62.81 -13.18 -7.03
N LEU A 10 -61.65 -13.32 -6.37
CA LEU A 10 -60.45 -13.97 -6.88
C LEU A 10 -59.72 -13.36 -8.09
N SER A 11 -58.58 -12.72 -7.83
CA SER A 11 -57.37 -12.82 -8.67
C SER A 11 -56.13 -12.40 -7.86
N ILE A 12 -55.59 -13.36 -7.11
CA ILE A 12 -54.18 -13.41 -6.73
C ILE A 12 -53.44 -13.89 -7.98
N LEU A 13 -52.68 -13.01 -8.66
CA LEU A 13 -51.42 -13.36 -9.34
C LEU A 13 -50.83 -12.11 -10.01
N CYS A 14 -49.74 -11.59 -9.45
CA CYS A 14 -48.61 -11.06 -10.22
C CYS A 14 -47.38 -11.27 -9.34
N PHE A 15 -46.84 -12.49 -9.47
CA PHE A 15 -45.52 -12.88 -9.00
C PHE A 15 -44.45 -12.18 -9.85
N SER A 16 -43.26 -12.01 -9.27
CA SER A 16 -41.98 -11.84 -9.97
C SER A 16 -41.61 -10.45 -10.47
N GLY A 17 -41.18 -9.62 -9.54
CA GLY A 17 -40.08 -8.69 -9.76
C GLY A 17 -38.90 -9.08 -8.87
N MET A 18 -38.47 -10.35 -8.88
CA MET A 18 -37.17 -10.70 -8.32
C MET A 18 -36.15 -10.03 -9.23
N ALA A 19 -35.71 -8.84 -8.85
CA ALA A 19 -34.56 -8.20 -9.42
C ALA A 19 -33.40 -9.20 -9.27
N LEU A 20 -33.10 -9.89 -10.36
CA LEU A 20 -31.79 -10.47 -10.55
C LEU A 20 -30.88 -9.25 -10.55
N ALA A 21 -30.29 -8.94 -9.40
CA ALA A 21 -29.02 -8.26 -9.36
C ALA A 21 -28.09 -9.19 -10.14
N GLU A 22 -27.99 -8.90 -11.43
CA GLU A 22 -26.97 -9.47 -12.30
C GLU A 22 -25.66 -9.16 -11.57
N ASP A 23 -24.98 -10.21 -11.13
CA ASP A 23 -23.63 -10.17 -10.59
C ASP A 23 -22.72 -9.76 -11.76
N ALA A 24 -22.87 -8.51 -12.19
CA ALA A 24 -22.02 -7.87 -13.16
C ALA A 24 -20.64 -7.88 -12.50
N PRO A 25 -19.61 -8.44 -13.17
CA PRO A 25 -18.25 -8.33 -12.67
C PRO A 25 -18.00 -6.87 -12.29
N PRO A 26 -17.36 -6.60 -11.13
CA PRO A 26 -17.08 -5.22 -10.73
C PRO A 26 -16.49 -4.50 -11.94
N ALA A 27 -17.19 -3.47 -12.41
CA ALA A 27 -16.78 -2.76 -13.60
C ALA A 27 -15.34 -2.29 -13.37
N GLN A 28 -14.43 -2.67 -14.27
CA GLN A 28 -13.06 -2.19 -14.20
C GLN A 28 -13.08 -0.68 -14.01
N PRO A 29 -12.24 -0.12 -13.11
CA PRO A 29 -12.22 1.31 -12.88
C PRO A 29 -12.03 2.05 -14.19
N ASP A 30 -12.80 3.14 -14.38
CA ASP A 30 -12.72 3.86 -15.65
C ASP A 30 -11.28 4.39 -15.87
N PRO A 31 -10.82 4.50 -17.13
CA PRO A 31 -9.45 4.91 -17.44
C PRO A 31 -9.00 6.23 -16.79
N ALA A 32 -9.90 7.19 -16.57
CA ALA A 32 -9.59 8.46 -15.91
C ALA A 32 -9.29 8.26 -14.41
N ARG A 33 -10.00 7.35 -13.73
CA ARG A 33 -9.69 6.99 -12.33
C ARG A 33 -8.35 6.29 -12.22
N VAL A 34 -8.05 5.35 -13.12
CA VAL A 34 -6.73 4.69 -13.16
C VAL A 34 -5.62 5.71 -13.40
N ALA A 35 -5.82 6.67 -14.31
CA ALA A 35 -4.85 7.74 -14.56
C ALA A 35 -4.63 8.63 -13.33
N ALA A 36 -5.70 9.04 -12.63
CA ALA A 36 -5.61 9.81 -11.39
C ALA A 36 -4.89 9.03 -10.27
N ALA A 37 -5.11 7.72 -10.19
CA ALA A 37 -4.42 6.85 -9.24
C ALA A 37 -2.91 6.76 -9.53
N ARG A 38 -2.52 6.60 -10.80
CA ARG A 38 -1.11 6.60 -11.21
C ARG A 38 -0.42 7.92 -10.85
N ASP A 39 -1.10 9.04 -11.11
CA ASP A 39 -0.63 10.38 -10.78
C ASP A 39 -0.37 10.55 -9.27
N LEU A 40 -1.30 10.04 -8.45
CA LEU A 40 -1.18 10.03 -7.00
C LEU A 40 0.00 9.17 -6.52
N LEU A 41 0.17 7.96 -7.05
CA LEU A 41 1.27 7.06 -6.70
C LEU A 41 2.63 7.66 -7.06
N GLU A 42 2.70 8.40 -8.18
CA GLU A 42 3.92 9.08 -8.60
C GLU A 42 4.29 10.22 -7.65
N VAL A 43 3.35 11.13 -7.34
CA VAL A 43 3.64 12.30 -6.49
C VAL A 43 3.92 11.91 -5.03
N THR A 44 3.30 10.83 -4.55
CA THR A 44 3.59 10.28 -3.21
C THR A 44 4.92 9.53 -3.17
N GLY A 45 5.56 9.28 -4.32
CA GLY A 45 6.90 8.72 -4.40
C GLY A 45 6.96 7.19 -4.32
N VAL A 46 5.84 6.49 -4.54
CA VAL A 46 5.76 5.02 -4.46
C VAL A 46 6.76 4.36 -5.41
N THR A 47 6.89 4.85 -6.63
CA THR A 47 7.88 4.33 -7.60
C THR A 47 9.32 4.45 -7.07
N LYS A 48 9.68 5.61 -6.51
CA LYS A 48 11.01 5.83 -5.92
C LYS A 48 11.25 4.94 -4.70
N GLN A 49 10.21 4.69 -3.91
CA GLN A 49 10.27 3.78 -2.78
C GLN A 49 10.52 2.33 -3.24
N MET A 50 9.88 1.89 -4.32
CA MET A 50 10.13 0.56 -4.90
C MET A 50 11.58 0.40 -5.35
N ASP A 51 12.14 1.40 -6.05
CA ASP A 51 13.55 1.38 -6.45
C ASP A 51 14.49 1.33 -5.25
N GLY A 52 14.22 2.16 -4.23
CA GLY A 52 14.98 2.19 -3.00
C GLY A 52 14.95 0.85 -2.25
N MET A 53 13.78 0.18 -2.24
CA MET A 53 13.59 -1.13 -1.64
C MET A 53 14.41 -2.21 -2.37
N VAL A 54 14.37 -2.23 -3.71
CA VAL A 54 15.17 -3.17 -4.50
C VAL A 54 16.66 -2.97 -4.25
N GLN A 55 17.13 -1.71 -4.24
CA GLN A 55 18.53 -1.42 -3.93
C GLN A 55 18.93 -1.85 -2.51
N ALA A 56 18.04 -1.66 -1.52
CA ALA A 56 18.30 -2.11 -0.16
C ALA A 56 18.39 -3.65 -0.08
N MET A 57 17.50 -4.36 -0.76
CA MET A 57 17.52 -5.83 -0.84
C MET A 57 18.80 -6.35 -1.51
N THR A 58 19.19 -5.80 -2.67
CA THR A 58 20.45 -6.15 -3.35
C THR A 58 21.66 -5.93 -2.43
N ARG A 59 21.76 -4.76 -1.77
CA ARG A 59 22.88 -4.49 -0.85
C ARG A 59 22.90 -5.45 0.33
N GLY A 60 21.74 -5.72 0.94
CA GLY A 60 21.63 -6.64 2.07
C GLY A 60 22.02 -8.08 1.67
N PHE A 61 21.57 -8.52 0.49
CA PHE A 61 21.90 -9.83 -0.05
C PHE A 61 23.40 -9.96 -0.35
N ALA A 62 24.00 -8.97 -1.02
CA ALA A 62 25.43 -8.97 -1.32
C ALA A 62 26.30 -9.06 -0.05
N GLN A 63 25.89 -8.34 1.01
CA GLN A 63 26.54 -8.41 2.32
C GLN A 63 26.42 -9.80 2.94
N GLY A 64 25.20 -10.37 2.98
CA GLY A 64 24.96 -11.70 3.54
C GLY A 64 25.64 -12.83 2.76
N ALA A 65 25.78 -12.67 1.45
CA ALA A 65 26.47 -13.63 0.57
C ALA A 65 28.00 -13.53 0.66
N ASN A 66 28.57 -12.58 1.42
CA ASN A 66 30.01 -12.28 1.43
C ASN A 66 30.56 -12.00 0.02
N ALA A 67 29.82 -11.25 -0.79
CA ALA A 67 30.15 -11.03 -2.20
C ALA A 67 31.50 -10.34 -2.43
N ASN A 68 31.97 -9.54 -1.46
CA ASN A 68 33.27 -8.87 -1.52
C ASN A 68 34.44 -9.76 -1.07
N SER A 69 34.16 -10.92 -0.49
CA SER A 69 35.17 -11.75 0.19
C SER A 69 35.24 -13.18 -0.39
N SER A 70 34.35 -13.55 -1.30
CA SER A 70 34.39 -14.87 -1.97
C SER A 70 33.80 -14.82 -3.38
N GLU A 71 34.40 -15.58 -4.30
CA GLU A 71 33.91 -15.73 -5.67
C GLU A 71 32.53 -16.42 -5.73
N ALA A 72 32.28 -17.38 -4.84
CA ALA A 72 30.96 -18.01 -4.73
C ALA A 72 29.88 -17.00 -4.30
N GLY A 73 30.20 -16.15 -3.31
CA GLY A 73 29.34 -15.06 -2.86
C GLY A 73 29.08 -14.03 -3.95
N LYS A 74 30.12 -13.66 -4.71
CA LYS A 74 30.01 -12.73 -5.83
C LYS A 74 29.06 -13.27 -6.90
N LYS A 75 29.25 -14.51 -7.33
CA LYS A 75 28.39 -15.18 -8.32
C LYS A 75 26.93 -15.27 -7.83
N LEU A 76 26.74 -15.58 -6.55
CA LEU A 76 25.40 -15.63 -5.96
C LEU A 76 24.74 -14.24 -5.94
N SER A 77 25.49 -13.19 -5.60
CA SER A 77 25.00 -11.80 -5.66
C SER A 77 24.63 -11.38 -7.08
N GLU A 78 25.45 -11.72 -8.07
CA GLU A 78 25.16 -11.43 -9.49
C GLU A 78 23.87 -12.11 -9.96
N GLN A 79 23.63 -13.36 -9.54
CA GLN A 79 22.37 -14.07 -9.83
C GLN A 79 21.16 -13.40 -9.16
N PHE A 80 21.33 -12.94 -7.92
CA PHE A 80 20.29 -12.21 -7.22
C PHE A 80 19.98 -10.88 -7.91
N ASP A 81 21.00 -10.13 -8.33
CA ASP A 81 20.84 -8.87 -9.05
C ASP A 81 20.12 -9.05 -10.38
N GLN A 82 20.40 -10.13 -11.11
CA GLN A 82 19.64 -10.49 -12.31
C GLN A 82 18.16 -10.77 -12.01
N THR A 83 17.88 -11.40 -10.87
CA THR A 83 16.50 -11.67 -10.44
C THR A 83 15.78 -10.39 -10.05
N MET A 84 16.44 -9.49 -9.32
CA MET A 84 15.91 -8.17 -8.98
C MET A 84 15.69 -7.30 -10.23
N LYS A 85 16.57 -7.39 -11.22
CA LYS A 85 16.38 -6.70 -12.51
C LYS A 85 15.16 -7.23 -13.25
N LYS A 86 14.88 -8.53 -13.22
CA LYS A 86 13.64 -9.09 -13.77
C LYS A 86 12.42 -8.56 -13.03
N LEU A 87 12.48 -8.49 -11.69
CA LEU A 87 11.39 -7.90 -10.89
C LEU A 87 11.13 -6.43 -11.27
N LEU A 88 12.18 -5.63 -11.45
CA LEU A 88 12.05 -4.24 -11.93
C LEU A 88 11.45 -4.16 -13.35
N GLY A 89 11.61 -5.19 -14.17
CA GLY A 89 10.93 -5.30 -15.47
C GLY A 89 9.41 -5.33 -15.37
N TYR A 90 8.85 -5.73 -14.22
CA TYR A 90 7.42 -5.72 -13.94
C TYR A 90 6.95 -4.43 -13.27
N GLN A 91 7.81 -3.43 -13.06
CA GLN A 91 7.49 -2.22 -12.30
C GLN A 91 6.24 -1.52 -12.85
N ASP A 92 6.13 -1.35 -14.17
CA ASP A 92 4.96 -0.70 -14.78
C ASP A 92 3.66 -1.48 -14.55
N GLN A 93 3.72 -2.81 -14.65
CA GLN A 93 2.57 -3.68 -14.36
C GLN A 93 2.17 -3.59 -12.89
N MET A 94 3.14 -3.62 -11.97
CA MET A 94 2.86 -3.45 -10.54
C MET A 94 2.23 -2.08 -10.25
N ILE A 95 2.74 -0.99 -10.83
CA ILE A 95 2.14 0.35 -10.69
C ILE A 95 0.72 0.38 -11.26
N THR A 96 0.47 -0.33 -12.36
CA THR A 96 -0.87 -0.48 -12.92
C THR A 96 -1.81 -1.19 -11.95
N ASP A 97 -1.36 -2.30 -11.34
CA ASP A 97 -2.15 -3.06 -10.37
C ASP A 97 -2.46 -2.22 -9.12
N PHE A 98 -1.46 -1.48 -8.60
CA PHE A 98 -1.69 -0.53 -7.51
C PHE A 98 -2.65 0.59 -7.91
N ALA A 99 -2.53 1.14 -9.13
CA ALA A 99 -3.42 2.18 -9.59
C ALA A 99 -4.87 1.68 -9.69
N ASN A 100 -5.09 0.45 -10.16
CA ASN A 100 -6.41 -0.17 -10.18
C ASN A 100 -6.99 -0.31 -8.76
N LEU A 101 -6.20 -0.80 -7.80
CA LEU A 101 -6.61 -0.91 -6.40
C LEU A 101 -7.08 0.44 -5.81
N TYR A 102 -6.36 1.52 -6.11
CA TYR A 102 -6.73 2.87 -5.66
C TYR A 102 -7.97 3.37 -6.39
N ALA A 103 -8.10 3.11 -7.69
CA ALA A 103 -9.22 3.51 -8.53
C ALA A 103 -10.53 2.74 -8.20
N GLU A 104 -10.44 1.56 -7.58
CA GLU A 104 -11.56 0.83 -6.99
C GLU A 104 -12.06 1.46 -5.68
N THR A 105 -11.17 2.17 -4.97
CA THR A 105 -11.44 2.69 -3.61
C THR A 105 -11.82 4.16 -3.61
N PHE A 106 -11.19 4.97 -4.47
CA PHE A 106 -11.31 6.43 -4.47
C PHE A 106 -11.83 6.94 -5.81
N THR A 107 -12.53 8.08 -5.77
CA THR A 107 -12.92 8.81 -6.98
C THR A 107 -11.71 9.50 -7.63
N ALA A 108 -11.83 9.85 -8.91
CA ALA A 108 -10.77 10.58 -9.61
C ALA A 108 -10.53 11.95 -8.96
N GLU A 109 -11.60 12.61 -8.51
CA GLU A 109 -11.57 13.92 -7.86
C GLU A 109 -10.85 13.86 -6.51
N GLU A 110 -11.11 12.85 -5.69
CA GLU A 110 -10.42 12.66 -4.40
C GLU A 110 -8.93 12.40 -4.61
N MET A 111 -8.58 11.47 -5.50
CA MET A 111 -7.16 11.16 -5.79
C MET A 111 -6.44 12.38 -6.34
N LYS A 112 -7.08 13.15 -7.22
CA LYS A 112 -6.55 14.42 -7.73
C LYS A 112 -6.33 15.44 -6.61
N ALA A 113 -7.30 15.62 -5.71
CA ALA A 113 -7.18 16.57 -4.60
C ALA A 113 -6.00 16.21 -3.68
N VAL A 114 -5.81 14.92 -3.38
CA VAL A 114 -4.67 14.43 -2.59
C VAL A 114 -3.36 14.64 -3.35
N ALA A 115 -3.32 14.35 -4.65
CA ALA A 115 -2.14 14.57 -5.46
C ALA A 115 -1.75 16.06 -5.50
N ASP A 116 -2.73 16.96 -5.68
CA ASP A 116 -2.53 18.41 -5.66
C ASP A 116 -2.01 18.90 -4.29
N PHE A 117 -2.47 18.31 -3.18
CA PHE A 117 -1.89 18.57 -1.86
C PHE A 117 -0.41 18.16 -1.80
N TYR A 118 -0.04 16.96 -2.25
CA TYR A 118 1.37 16.52 -2.24
C TYR A 118 2.26 17.32 -3.19
N ARG A 119 1.71 17.98 -4.22
CA ARG A 119 2.45 18.94 -5.05
C ARG A 119 2.61 20.32 -4.40
N SER A 120 1.76 20.67 -3.43
CA SER A 120 1.83 21.97 -2.74
C SER A 120 3.15 22.13 -1.98
N GLY A 121 3.58 23.36 -1.71
CA GLY A 121 4.82 23.63 -0.97
C GLY A 121 4.93 22.86 0.36
N PRO A 122 3.90 22.91 1.23
CA PRO A 122 3.88 22.12 2.46
C PRO A 122 3.80 20.60 2.23
N GLY A 123 2.96 20.13 1.30
CA GLY A 123 2.79 18.69 1.04
C GLY A 123 4.04 18.04 0.42
N ALA A 124 4.69 18.73 -0.51
CA ALA A 124 5.96 18.29 -1.11
C ALA A 124 7.08 18.23 -0.06
N LYS A 125 7.13 19.23 0.84
CA LYS A 125 8.04 19.21 1.98
C LYS A 125 7.72 18.05 2.92
N PHE A 126 6.45 17.79 3.20
CA PHE A 126 6.05 16.69 4.07
C PHE A 126 6.52 15.34 3.53
N VAL A 127 6.15 14.97 2.30
CA VAL A 127 6.54 13.67 1.71
C VAL A 127 8.06 13.50 1.58
N SER A 128 8.79 14.57 1.23
CA SER A 128 10.26 14.51 1.12
C SER A 128 10.97 14.38 2.48
N GLN A 129 10.38 14.90 3.56
CA GLN A 129 10.97 14.83 4.90
C GLN A 129 10.53 13.58 5.69
N THR A 130 9.43 12.93 5.31
CA THR A 130 8.90 11.73 6.00
C THR A 130 9.95 10.65 6.25
N PRO A 131 10.83 10.25 5.29
CA PRO A 131 11.84 9.23 5.57
C PRO A 131 12.81 9.60 6.69
N GLU A 132 13.28 10.85 6.72
CA GLU A 132 14.20 11.34 7.78
C GLU A 132 13.48 11.49 9.12
N LEU A 133 12.22 11.92 9.11
CA LEU A 133 11.39 11.97 10.31
C LEU A 133 11.16 10.56 10.89
N MET A 134 10.89 9.57 10.05
CA MET A 134 10.74 8.17 10.48
C MET A 134 12.05 7.61 11.05
N LYS A 135 13.19 7.91 10.43
CA LYS A 135 14.51 7.53 10.96
C LYS A 135 14.75 8.10 12.36
N LYS A 136 14.53 9.40 12.55
CA LYS A 136 14.65 10.04 13.87
C LYS A 136 13.62 9.50 14.86
N GLY A 137 12.41 9.18 14.39
CA GLY A 137 11.38 8.52 15.19
C GLY A 137 11.82 7.16 15.73
N ALA A 138 12.51 6.36 14.91
CA ALA A 138 13.08 5.08 15.35
C ALA A 138 14.15 5.26 16.43
N GLU A 139 15.00 6.29 16.32
CA GLU A 139 16.01 6.63 17.35
C GLU A 139 15.34 7.00 18.69
N ILE A 140 14.24 7.74 18.64
CA ILE A 140 13.42 8.02 19.83
C ILE A 140 12.92 6.71 20.44
N GLY A 141 12.34 5.81 19.63
CA GLY A 141 11.89 4.49 20.09
C GLY A 141 12.99 3.71 20.79
N MET A 142 14.17 3.60 20.16
CA MET A 142 15.34 2.90 20.70
C MET A 142 15.79 3.49 22.04
N LYS A 143 15.82 4.81 22.20
CA LYS A 143 16.15 5.48 23.45
C LYS A 143 15.26 5.00 24.61
N TYR A 144 13.96 4.89 24.38
CA TYR A 144 13.03 4.44 25.42
C TYR A 144 13.12 2.93 25.66
N SER A 145 13.34 2.12 24.63
CA SER A 145 13.61 0.69 24.79
C SER A 145 14.86 0.43 25.63
N SER A 146 15.96 1.17 25.40
CA SER A 146 17.18 1.08 26.21
C SER A 146 16.91 1.47 27.66
N LYS A 147 16.14 2.54 27.90
CA LYS A 147 15.78 2.98 29.24
C LYS A 147 15.03 1.88 30.02
N ILE A 148 14.06 1.22 29.38
CA ILE A 148 13.32 0.10 29.99
C ILE A 148 14.27 -1.06 30.31
N ALA A 149 15.19 -1.41 29.40
CA ALA A 149 16.15 -2.48 29.64
C ALA A 149 17.08 -2.17 30.83
N ASP A 150 17.49 -0.92 31.01
CA ASP A 150 18.32 -0.49 32.14
C ASP A 150 17.53 -0.52 33.46
N GLU A 151 16.26 -0.10 33.45
CA GLU A 151 15.36 -0.19 34.61
C GLU A 151 15.14 -1.65 35.04
N MET A 152 14.98 -2.58 34.10
CA MET A 152 14.85 -4.01 34.40
C MET A 152 16.12 -4.57 35.07
N LYS A 153 17.32 -4.27 34.52
CA LYS A 153 18.59 -4.71 35.12
C LYS A 153 18.78 -4.16 36.54
N ALA A 154 18.36 -2.92 36.78
CA ALA A 154 18.44 -2.30 38.10
C ALA A 154 17.50 -2.97 39.12
N GLN A 155 16.34 -3.47 38.69
CA GLN A 155 15.40 -4.21 39.54
C GLN A 155 15.87 -5.65 39.83
N GLU A 156 16.63 -6.26 38.92
CA GLU A 156 17.22 -7.60 39.09
C GLU A 156 18.46 -7.62 40.01
N THR A 157 19.01 -6.46 40.37
CA THR A 157 20.13 -6.37 41.32
C THR A 157 19.58 -6.34 42.76
N PRO A 158 19.79 -7.38 43.61
CA PRO A 158 19.18 -7.42 44.93
C PRO A 158 19.76 -6.33 45.85
N PRO A 159 18.97 -5.79 46.80
CA PRO A 159 19.49 -4.85 47.80
C PRO A 159 20.42 -5.59 48.76
N GLY A 160 21.74 -5.54 48.51
CA GLY A 160 22.72 -6.18 49.38
C GLY A 160 24.12 -6.42 48.81
N GLN A 161 24.37 -6.13 47.53
CA GLN A 161 25.74 -6.17 46.97
C GLN A 161 26.22 -4.76 46.60
N LYS A 162 26.64 -4.00 47.61
CA LYS A 162 27.55 -2.86 47.49
C LYS A 162 28.65 -3.00 48.55
#